data_AF-A0A7C7C1H7-F1
#
_entry.id   AF-A0A7C7C1H7-F1
#
_cell.length_a   1.000
_cell.length_b   1.000
_cell.length_c   1.000
_cell.angle_alpha   90.00
_cell.angle_beta   90.00
_cell.angle_gamma   90.00
#
_symmetry.space_group_name_H-M   'P 1'
#
loop_
_entity.id
_entity.type
_entity.pdbx_description
1 polymer ?
#
loop_
_entity_poly.entity_id
_entity_poly.type
_entity_poly.pdbx_seq_one_letter_code
_entity_poly.pdbx_strand_id
1 'polypeptide(L)'
;MRGQRRIDRVVPLHYAMSDAISAVIAWIILFLFRKVEIEKVWAWNQDTFELDSNFYTGIILVPLFWMALYAVFGMYNEPRRRHRALEVVQVLKVTLLGSLVLFFTLLLDDFVSSYVQYYYILRVLILSHFFLTVLGRWLIVSRTLRKIRNGDWAFRTLVLGGAETAVQFAKDLQDELLSSGFNLLGFIQVNKEDPAMSAILTRLGGVDDIDAVLDKYKIEDVIVAVEPTDRDKTVRLLTLLEGRGVSVKVVPGLYDLLSGNVRSGAVYGTPLIHVDRLVMPYWQLVLKRAIDIIVSLFALVVLSPLLLILAFIVKSSSPGPVLYKQKRVGRFGFPFNIIKFRTMVVNAETGIPQLSSGSDPRITKSGKWMRKMRFDELPQFMNVLKGEMSLVGPRPERQF
;
A
#
# COMPACT_ATOMS: atom_id res chain seq x y z
N MET A 1 -16.00 10.07 -16.52
CA MET A 1 -14.54 9.73 -16.50
C MET A 1 -13.66 10.69 -15.67
N ARG A 2 -13.97 11.99 -15.52
CA ARG A 2 -13.22 12.91 -14.63
C ARG A 2 -13.62 12.84 -13.14
N GLY A 3 -14.80 12.30 -12.81
CA GLY A 3 -15.32 12.22 -11.44
C GLY A 3 -14.61 11.20 -10.53
N GLN A 4 -14.49 9.94 -10.96
CA GLN A 4 -13.94 8.83 -10.13
C GLN A 4 -12.46 9.03 -9.76
N ARG A 5 -11.58 9.34 -10.72
CA ARG A 5 -10.16 9.67 -10.45
C ARG A 5 -9.98 10.92 -9.57
N ARG A 6 -10.95 11.85 -9.57
CA ARG A 6 -10.95 13.02 -8.69
C ARG A 6 -11.33 12.62 -7.26
N ILE A 7 -12.32 11.75 -7.10
CA ILE A 7 -12.76 11.23 -5.79
C ILE A 7 -11.62 10.48 -5.09
N ASP A 8 -10.88 9.64 -5.82
CA ASP A 8 -9.75 8.87 -5.27
C ASP A 8 -8.59 9.72 -4.76
N ARG A 9 -8.49 10.99 -5.19
CA ARG A 9 -7.51 11.95 -4.68
C ARG A 9 -8.07 12.87 -3.61
N VAL A 10 -9.36 13.18 -3.69
CA VAL A 10 -10.03 14.13 -2.80
C VAL A 10 -10.31 13.52 -1.43
N VAL A 11 -10.75 12.26 -1.35
CA VAL A 11 -11.07 11.64 -0.05
C VAL A 11 -9.82 11.48 0.84
N PRO A 12 -8.66 10.98 0.35
CA PRO A 12 -7.44 10.93 1.15
C PRO A 12 -7.01 12.30 1.68
N LEU A 13 -7.20 13.36 0.89
CA LEU A 13 -6.91 14.72 1.32
C LEU A 13 -7.81 15.16 2.48
N HIS A 14 -9.10 14.82 2.46
CA HIS A 14 -10.01 15.10 3.58
C HIS A 14 -9.58 14.38 4.86
N TYR A 15 -9.12 13.13 4.75
CA TYR A 15 -8.55 12.40 5.89
C TYR A 15 -7.30 13.11 6.42
N ALA A 16 -6.33 13.42 5.55
CA ALA A 16 -5.10 14.09 5.92
C ALA A 16 -5.37 15.45 6.62
N MET A 17 -6.30 16.25 6.09
CA MET A 17 -6.69 17.52 6.71
C MET A 17 -7.39 17.31 8.06
N SER A 18 -8.31 16.35 8.15
CA SER A 18 -9.02 16.04 9.40
C SER A 18 -8.05 15.56 10.49
N ASP A 19 -7.10 14.69 10.13
CA ASP A 19 -6.10 14.16 11.05
C ASP A 19 -5.13 15.26 11.49
N ALA A 20 -4.73 16.15 10.59
CA ALA A 20 -3.91 17.33 10.92
C ALA A 20 -4.63 18.24 11.93
N ILE A 21 -5.89 18.62 11.64
CA ILE A 21 -6.70 19.45 12.54
C ILE A 21 -6.87 18.77 13.91
N SER A 22 -7.15 17.47 13.92
CA SER A 22 -7.29 16.70 15.17
C SER A 22 -6.01 16.68 15.98
N ALA A 23 -4.85 16.53 15.33
CA ALA A 23 -3.54 16.57 15.98
C ALA A 23 -3.22 17.97 16.54
N VAL A 24 -3.52 19.04 15.81
CA VAL A 24 -3.32 20.42 16.27
C VAL A 24 -4.17 20.69 17.52
N ILE A 25 -5.46 20.37 17.46
CA ILE A 25 -6.38 20.59 18.59
C ILE A 25 -5.97 19.73 19.80
N ALA A 26 -5.58 18.47 19.59
CA ALA A 26 -5.09 17.61 20.67
C ALA A 26 -3.83 18.18 21.34
N TRP A 27 -2.90 18.73 20.55
CA TRP A 27 -1.70 19.38 21.07
C TRP A 27 -2.03 20.66 21.86
N ILE A 28 -2.95 21.48 21.36
CA ILE A 28 -3.42 22.68 22.09
C ILE A 28 -4.04 22.27 23.44
N ILE A 29 -4.91 21.25 23.45
CA ILE A 29 -5.51 20.73 24.69
C ILE A 29 -4.44 20.26 25.66
N LEU A 30 -3.45 19.51 25.19
CA LEU A 30 -2.34 19.03 26.01
C LEU A 30 -1.53 20.19 26.61
N PHE A 31 -1.19 21.19 25.80
CA PHE A 31 -0.42 22.34 26.23
C PHE A 31 -1.17 23.17 27.27
N LEU A 32 -2.46 23.43 27.04
CA LEU A 32 -3.32 24.12 28.00
C LEU A 32 -3.42 23.34 29.32
N PHE A 33 -3.66 22.03 29.24
CA PHE A 33 -3.71 21.17 30.43
C PHE A 33 -2.40 21.21 31.21
N ARG A 34 -1.26 21.16 30.53
CA ARG A 34 0.06 21.26 31.15
C ARG A 34 0.26 22.60 31.87
N LYS A 35 -0.05 23.72 31.22
CA LYS A 35 0.10 25.07 31.82
C LYS A 35 -0.80 25.27 33.05
N VAL A 36 -2.04 24.77 32.99
CA VAL A 36 -3.03 24.96 34.07
C VAL A 36 -2.79 24.01 35.25
N GLU A 37 -2.67 22.71 34.99
CA GLU A 37 -2.71 21.69 36.06
C GLU A 37 -1.33 21.31 36.60
N ILE A 38 -0.29 21.38 35.75
CA ILE A 38 1.05 20.88 36.10
C ILE A 38 1.94 22.05 36.52
N GLU A 39 2.05 23.06 35.68
CA GLU A 39 2.83 24.27 35.96
C GLU A 39 2.09 25.22 36.91
N LYS A 40 0.78 24.99 37.16
CA LYS A 40 -0.08 25.80 38.04
C LYS A 40 0.03 27.31 37.76
N VAL A 41 0.21 27.69 36.49
CA VAL A 41 0.47 29.09 36.09
C VAL A 41 -0.67 30.02 36.57
N TRP A 42 -1.90 29.52 36.61
CA TRP A 42 -3.06 30.30 37.11
C TRP A 42 -3.13 30.48 38.62
N ALA A 43 -2.38 29.69 39.41
CA ALA A 43 -2.50 29.72 40.87
C ALA A 43 -1.61 30.78 41.54
N TRP A 44 -0.62 31.37 40.87
CA TRP A 44 0.37 32.25 41.54
C TRP A 44 0.73 33.57 40.84
N ASN A 45 0.47 33.82 39.54
CA ASN A 45 0.48 35.17 38.95
C ASN A 45 0.02 35.14 37.47
N GLN A 46 -0.79 36.12 37.04
CA GLN A 46 -1.41 36.15 35.70
C GLN A 46 -0.47 36.58 34.56
N ASP A 47 0.81 36.89 34.83
CA ASP A 47 1.71 37.54 33.87
C ASP A 47 2.55 36.59 32.97
N THR A 48 2.39 35.26 33.06
CA THR A 48 3.26 34.31 32.32
C THR A 48 2.50 33.23 31.53
N PHE A 49 1.28 33.51 31.07
CA PHE A 49 0.70 32.70 29.98
C PHE A 49 1.34 33.10 28.65
N GLU A 50 2.62 32.76 28.48
CA GLU A 50 3.30 32.94 27.21
C GLU A 50 3.25 31.65 26.40
N LEU A 51 2.97 31.80 25.10
CA LEU A 51 3.09 30.72 24.14
C LEU A 51 4.58 30.55 23.84
N ASP A 52 5.21 29.64 24.58
CA ASP A 52 6.65 29.37 24.47
C ASP A 52 7.02 28.81 23.09
N SER A 53 8.31 28.87 22.72
CA SER A 53 8.82 28.29 21.46
C SER A 53 8.45 26.81 21.28
N ASN A 54 8.35 26.06 22.39
CA ASN A 54 7.91 24.67 22.41
C ASN A 54 6.46 24.49 21.92
N PHE A 55 5.58 25.45 22.18
CA PHE A 55 4.21 25.42 21.69
C PHE A 55 4.16 25.50 20.16
N TYR A 56 4.83 26.51 19.59
CA TYR A 56 4.86 26.73 18.14
C TYR A 56 5.57 25.59 17.41
N THR A 57 6.66 25.10 17.97
CA THR A 57 7.38 23.93 17.44
C THR A 57 6.49 22.69 17.47
N GLY A 58 5.77 22.46 18.58
CA GLY A 58 4.84 21.34 18.71
C GLY A 58 3.65 21.41 17.76
N ILE A 59 3.07 22.61 17.52
CA ILE A 59 1.97 22.82 16.56
C ILE A 59 2.35 22.39 15.14
N ILE A 60 3.62 22.47 14.77
CA ILE A 60 4.10 22.06 13.44
C ILE A 60 4.53 20.60 13.45
N LEU A 61 5.40 20.22 14.39
CA LEU A 61 6.01 18.89 14.41
C LEU A 61 5.03 17.77 14.78
N VAL A 62 4.13 18.00 15.74
CA VAL A 62 3.22 16.94 16.22
C VAL A 62 2.21 16.53 15.15
N PRO A 63 1.52 17.44 14.44
CA PRO A 63 0.66 17.05 13.32
C PRO A 63 1.42 16.38 12.19
N LEU A 64 2.61 16.87 11.82
CA LEU A 64 3.45 16.23 10.79
C LEU A 64 3.83 14.80 11.19
N PHE A 65 4.19 14.59 12.46
CA PHE A 65 4.48 13.27 13.02
C PHE A 65 3.27 12.34 12.90
N TRP A 66 2.09 12.76 13.36
CA TRP A 66 0.88 11.95 13.29
C TRP A 66 0.50 11.63 11.84
N MET A 67 0.54 12.62 10.96
CA MET A 67 0.26 12.43 9.54
C MET A 67 1.24 11.44 8.91
N ALA A 68 2.53 11.54 9.20
CA ALA A 68 3.54 10.59 8.73
C ALA A 68 3.26 9.18 9.26
N LEU A 69 2.94 9.05 10.56
CA LEU A 69 2.64 7.77 11.17
C LEU A 69 1.40 7.11 10.52
N TYR A 70 0.31 7.85 10.35
CA TYR A 70 -0.88 7.36 9.64
C TYR A 70 -0.59 6.96 8.18
N ALA A 71 0.29 7.70 7.49
CA ALA A 71 0.73 7.35 6.15
C ALA A 71 1.52 6.04 6.12
N VAL A 72 2.44 5.82 7.06
CA VAL A 72 3.23 4.56 7.20
C VAL A 72 2.31 3.36 7.42
N PHE A 73 1.27 3.52 8.24
CA PHE A 73 0.25 2.48 8.46
C PHE A 73 -0.72 2.29 7.28
N GLY A 74 -0.58 3.06 6.20
CA GLY A 74 -1.43 2.98 5.01
C GLY A 74 -2.86 3.47 5.28
N MET A 75 -3.05 4.34 6.27
CA MET A 75 -4.38 4.78 6.68
C MET A 75 -5.06 5.77 5.73
N TYR A 76 -4.32 6.25 4.73
CA TYR A 76 -4.83 7.08 3.64
C TYR A 76 -5.08 6.31 2.34
N ASN A 77 -4.80 5.00 2.32
CA ASN A 77 -5.01 4.17 1.14
C ASN A 77 -6.46 3.70 1.05
N GLU A 78 -7.03 3.81 -0.15
CA GLU A 78 -8.38 3.34 -0.51
C GLU A 78 -9.50 3.74 0.48
N PRO A 79 -9.67 5.04 0.80
CA PRO A 79 -10.59 5.46 1.85
C PRO A 79 -12.07 5.20 1.54
N ARG A 80 -12.42 4.94 0.27
CA ARG A 80 -13.78 4.55 -0.13
C ARG A 80 -14.21 3.17 0.39
N ARG A 81 -13.24 2.30 0.71
CA ARG A 81 -13.49 0.90 1.11
C ARG A 81 -13.38 0.68 2.62
N ARG A 82 -13.11 1.74 3.39
CA ARG A 82 -12.95 1.71 4.85
C ARG A 82 -14.31 1.73 5.55
N HIS A 83 -14.40 1.05 6.68
CA HIS A 83 -15.59 1.01 7.53
C HIS A 83 -15.26 1.46 8.97
N ARG A 84 -16.30 1.87 9.70
CA ARG A 84 -16.16 2.56 10.98
C ARG A 84 -15.41 1.76 12.06
N ALA A 85 -15.69 0.47 12.18
CA ALA A 85 -15.06 -0.37 13.20
C ALA A 85 -13.54 -0.51 12.96
N LEU A 86 -13.13 -0.72 11.72
CA LEU A 86 -11.72 -0.77 11.33
C LEU A 86 -11.01 0.56 11.59
N GLU A 87 -11.65 1.71 11.34
CA GLU A 87 -11.08 3.01 11.71
C GLU A 87 -10.81 3.12 13.20
N VAL A 88 -11.78 2.77 14.05
CA VAL A 88 -11.62 2.86 15.51
C VAL A 88 -10.47 1.98 16.00
N VAL A 89 -10.40 0.72 15.55
CA VAL A 89 -9.35 -0.21 15.96
C VAL A 89 -7.97 0.24 15.46
N GLN A 90 -7.87 0.71 14.21
CA GLN A 90 -6.59 1.18 13.66
C GLN A 90 -6.12 2.48 14.31
N VAL A 91 -7.02 3.44 14.51
CA VAL A 91 -6.70 4.71 15.18
C VAL A 91 -6.25 4.43 16.60
N LEU A 92 -6.93 3.57 17.35
CA LEU A 92 -6.50 3.18 18.71
C LEU A 92 -5.06 2.65 18.72
N LYS A 93 -4.74 1.68 17.85
CA LYS A 93 -3.39 1.10 17.78
C LYS A 93 -2.33 2.14 17.45
N VAL A 94 -2.59 3.00 16.46
CA VAL A 94 -1.63 4.03 16.02
C VAL A 94 -1.50 5.14 17.06
N THR A 95 -2.59 5.55 17.71
CA THR A 95 -2.55 6.53 18.81
C THR A 95 -1.74 6.00 19.99
N LEU A 96 -1.94 4.75 20.42
CA LEU A 96 -1.14 4.18 21.51
C LEU A 96 0.35 4.14 21.18
N LEU A 97 0.71 3.70 19.97
CA LEU A 97 2.11 3.67 19.52
C LEU A 97 2.70 5.07 19.38
N GLY A 98 1.98 5.99 18.74
CA GLY A 98 2.46 7.35 18.49
C GLY A 98 2.60 8.15 19.78
N SER A 99 1.67 8.00 20.72
CA SER A 99 1.77 8.63 22.05
C SER A 99 2.95 8.09 22.84
N LEU A 100 3.28 6.79 22.71
CA LEU A 100 4.48 6.22 23.32
C LEU A 100 5.75 6.84 22.73
N VAL A 101 5.82 7.02 21.42
CA VAL A 101 6.98 7.67 20.76
C VAL A 101 7.10 9.13 21.22
N LEU A 102 6.02 9.90 21.17
CA LEU A 102 6.01 11.30 21.62
C LEU A 102 6.34 11.44 23.11
N PHE A 103 5.95 10.46 23.93
CA PHE A 103 6.32 10.41 25.33
C PHE A 103 7.84 10.38 25.51
N PHE A 104 8.53 9.47 24.83
CA PHE A 104 9.99 9.35 24.94
C PHE A 104 10.76 10.49 24.25
N THR A 105 10.22 11.12 23.22
CA THR A 105 10.95 12.14 22.45
C THR A 105 10.69 13.57 22.89
N LEU A 106 9.48 13.90 23.35
CA LEU A 106 9.10 15.27 23.69
C LEU A 106 8.74 15.45 25.16
N LEU A 107 8.10 14.46 25.77
CA LEU A 107 7.54 14.61 27.12
C LEU A 107 8.49 14.16 28.22
N LEU A 108 9.48 13.30 27.93
CA LEU A 108 10.39 12.77 28.94
C LEU A 108 11.35 13.83 29.49
N ASP A 109 11.82 14.73 28.63
CA ASP A 109 12.77 15.81 28.99
C ASP A 109 12.08 17.00 29.67
N ASP A 110 10.75 16.99 29.81
CA ASP A 110 10.03 18.02 30.54
C ASP A 110 10.27 17.93 32.05
N PHE A 111 10.41 19.08 32.70
CA PHE A 111 10.52 19.16 34.15
C PHE A 111 9.16 18.80 34.78
N VAL A 112 9.14 17.69 35.52
CA VAL A 112 7.93 17.17 36.15
C VAL A 112 8.20 16.96 37.65
N SER A 113 7.36 17.52 38.50
CA SER A 113 7.54 17.48 39.96
C SER A 113 7.20 16.11 40.58
N SER A 114 6.45 15.28 39.87
CA SER A 114 6.07 13.93 40.31
C SER A 114 5.85 13.00 39.12
N TYR A 115 6.32 11.76 39.19
CA TYR A 115 6.04 10.75 38.16
C TYR A 115 4.55 10.54 37.85
N VAL A 116 3.66 10.88 38.78
CA VAL A 116 2.21 10.81 38.57
C VAL A 116 1.74 11.74 37.44
N GLN A 117 2.40 12.89 37.28
CA GLN A 117 2.08 13.89 36.25
C GLN A 117 2.32 13.35 34.83
N TYR A 118 3.31 12.49 34.61
CA TYR A 118 3.50 11.83 33.31
C TYR A 118 2.29 10.99 32.90
N TYR A 119 1.65 10.28 33.84
CA TYR A 119 0.43 9.51 33.54
C TYR A 119 -0.77 10.42 33.22
N TYR A 120 -0.85 11.63 33.78
CA TYR A 120 -1.89 12.60 33.43
C TYR A 120 -1.66 13.15 32.01
N ILE A 121 -0.44 13.62 31.70
CA ILE A 121 -0.07 14.13 30.37
C ILE A 121 -0.36 13.07 29.29
N LEU A 122 0.11 11.84 29.52
CA LEU A 122 -0.06 10.75 28.55
C LEU A 122 -1.54 10.41 28.34
N ARG A 123 -2.34 10.38 29.42
CA ARG A 123 -3.79 10.16 29.31
C ARG A 123 -4.48 11.25 28.51
N VAL A 124 -4.17 12.52 28.79
CA VAL A 124 -4.76 13.65 28.06
C VAL A 124 -4.38 13.59 26.59
N LEU A 125 -3.11 13.30 26.26
CA LEU A 125 -2.66 13.14 24.88
C LEU A 125 -3.40 12.01 24.17
N ILE A 126 -3.44 10.81 24.76
CA ILE A 126 -4.09 9.64 24.16
C ILE A 126 -5.57 9.90 23.94
N LEU A 127 -6.29 10.34 24.98
CA LEU A 127 -7.74 10.51 24.89
C LEU A 127 -8.12 11.64 23.93
N SER A 128 -7.50 12.82 24.05
CA SER A 128 -7.80 13.94 23.15
C SER A 128 -7.52 13.59 21.70
N HIS A 129 -6.35 13.02 21.39
CA HIS A 129 -5.99 12.67 20.03
C HIS A 129 -6.88 11.55 19.47
N PHE A 130 -7.13 10.50 20.24
CA PHE A 130 -7.97 9.37 19.82
C PHE A 130 -9.39 9.84 19.50
N PHE A 131 -10.06 10.56 20.40
CA PHE A 131 -11.45 10.96 20.20
C PHE A 131 -11.60 11.97 19.06
N LEU A 132 -10.71 12.97 18.95
CA LEU A 132 -10.75 13.95 17.86
C LEU A 132 -10.54 13.28 16.50
N THR A 133 -9.54 12.41 16.38
CA THR A 133 -9.25 11.68 15.14
C THR A 133 -10.39 10.73 14.76
N VAL A 134 -10.92 9.96 15.73
CA VAL A 134 -12.07 9.07 15.49
C VAL A 134 -13.29 9.86 15.05
N LEU A 135 -13.59 10.99 15.69
CA LEU A 135 -14.73 11.83 15.33
C LEU A 135 -14.60 12.35 13.89
N GLY A 136 -13.44 12.90 13.54
CA GLY A 136 -13.17 13.40 12.19
C GLY A 136 -13.32 12.30 11.13
N ARG A 137 -12.70 11.14 11.36
CA ARG A 137 -12.79 9.98 10.45
C ARG A 137 -14.20 9.41 10.40
N TRP A 138 -14.93 9.36 11.51
CA TRP A 138 -16.31 8.91 11.55
C TRP A 138 -17.21 9.75 10.65
N LEU A 139 -17.05 11.08 10.65
CA LEU A 139 -17.79 11.97 9.77
C LEU A 139 -17.47 11.71 8.29
N ILE A 140 -16.19 11.53 7.95
CA ILE A 140 -15.76 11.26 6.58
C ILE A 140 -16.27 9.90 6.09
N VAL A 141 -16.13 8.84 6.88
CA VAL A 141 -16.65 7.50 6.56
C VAL A 141 -18.17 7.55 6.42
N SER A 142 -18.87 8.24 7.32
CA SER A 142 -20.33 8.34 7.27
C SER A 142 -20.82 9.05 6.01
N ARG A 143 -20.15 10.13 5.58
CA ARG A 143 -20.47 10.82 4.32
C ARG A 143 -20.16 9.95 3.11
N THR A 144 -19.04 9.22 3.14
CA THR A 144 -18.63 8.30 2.08
C THR A 144 -19.62 7.15 1.92
N LEU A 145 -19.98 6.49 3.02
CA LEU A 145 -20.98 5.41 3.02
C LEU A 145 -22.35 5.89 2.56
N ARG A 146 -22.76 7.12 2.92
CA ARG A 146 -24.03 7.70 2.45
C ARG A 146 -24.04 7.89 0.93
N LYS A 147 -22.95 8.40 0.35
CA LYS A 147 -22.82 8.55 -1.11
C LYS A 147 -22.82 7.21 -1.84
N ILE A 148 -22.22 6.18 -1.24
CA ILE A 148 -22.24 4.83 -1.81
C ILE A 148 -23.67 4.27 -1.77
N ARG A 149 -24.34 4.36 -0.60
CA ARG A 149 -25.71 3.87 -0.41
C ARG A 149 -26.74 4.56 -1.31
N ASN A 150 -26.56 5.86 -1.55
CA ASN A 150 -27.42 6.64 -2.44
C ASN A 150 -27.14 6.36 -3.94
N GLY A 151 -26.14 5.54 -4.27
CA GLY A 151 -25.77 5.24 -5.65
C GLY A 151 -24.90 6.31 -6.34
N ASP A 152 -24.57 7.41 -5.67
CA ASP A 152 -23.70 8.46 -6.21
C ASP A 152 -22.30 7.90 -6.55
N TRP A 153 -21.80 7.02 -5.67
CA TRP A 153 -20.50 6.37 -5.79
C TRP A 153 -20.68 4.87 -5.93
N ALA A 154 -20.09 4.31 -6.97
CA ALA A 154 -20.07 2.87 -7.19
C ALA A 154 -18.71 2.39 -7.70
N PHE A 155 -18.43 1.11 -7.49
CA PHE A 155 -17.26 0.38 -7.92
C PHE A 155 -17.62 -0.40 -9.18
N ARG A 156 -16.88 -0.16 -10.26
CA ARG A 156 -17.08 -0.86 -11.53
C ARG A 156 -16.72 -2.33 -11.33
N THR A 157 -17.72 -3.19 -11.44
CA THR A 157 -17.62 -4.58 -11.00
C THR A 157 -17.87 -5.53 -12.16
N LEU A 158 -16.97 -6.49 -12.30
CA LEU A 158 -17.05 -7.59 -13.26
C LEU A 158 -17.34 -8.89 -12.51
N VAL A 159 -18.28 -9.68 -12.99
CA VAL A 159 -18.54 -11.02 -12.44
C VAL A 159 -17.85 -12.06 -13.31
N LEU A 160 -17.00 -12.91 -12.71
CA LEU A 160 -16.48 -14.11 -13.35
C LEU A 160 -17.32 -15.28 -12.87
N GLY A 161 -18.14 -15.81 -13.77
CA GLY A 161 -19.12 -16.82 -13.42
C GLY A 161 -20.09 -17.07 -14.56
N GLY A 162 -20.93 -18.08 -14.38
CA GLY A 162 -21.95 -18.50 -15.35
C GLY A 162 -22.61 -19.78 -14.86
N ALA A 163 -22.85 -19.81 -13.55
CA ALA A 163 -23.47 -20.89 -12.80
C ALA A 163 -24.54 -20.28 -11.89
N GLU A 164 -25.36 -21.11 -11.26
CA GLU A 164 -26.47 -20.68 -10.39
C GLU A 164 -26.00 -19.71 -9.29
N THR A 165 -24.79 -19.86 -8.78
CA THR A 165 -24.21 -18.97 -7.76
C THR A 165 -24.01 -17.54 -8.26
N ALA A 166 -23.60 -17.36 -9.52
CA ALA A 166 -23.42 -16.04 -10.13
C ALA A 166 -24.77 -15.36 -10.40
N VAL A 167 -25.76 -16.14 -10.85
CA VAL A 167 -27.13 -15.67 -11.09
C VAL A 167 -27.77 -15.24 -9.77
N GLN A 168 -27.68 -16.06 -8.73
CA GLN A 168 -28.23 -15.74 -7.41
C GLN A 168 -27.55 -14.49 -6.83
N PHE A 169 -26.22 -14.42 -6.89
CA PHE A 169 -25.47 -13.27 -6.43
C PHE A 169 -25.87 -11.97 -7.16
N ALA A 170 -26.06 -12.02 -8.48
CA ALA A 170 -26.49 -10.87 -9.25
C ALA A 170 -27.90 -10.41 -8.89
N LYS A 171 -28.83 -11.34 -8.63
CA LYS A 171 -30.18 -11.05 -8.15
C LYS A 171 -30.15 -10.44 -6.75
N ASP A 172 -29.42 -11.06 -5.82
CA ASP A 172 -29.29 -10.58 -4.45
C ASP A 172 -28.76 -9.14 -4.43
N LEU A 173 -27.80 -8.80 -5.30
CA LEU A 173 -27.30 -7.42 -5.44
C LEU A 173 -28.31 -6.45 -6.06
N GLN A 174 -29.16 -6.89 -7.00
CA GLN A 174 -30.23 -6.06 -7.55
C GLN A 174 -31.33 -5.79 -6.53
N ASP A 175 -31.58 -6.75 -5.65
CA ASP A 175 -32.60 -6.69 -4.59
C ASP A 175 -32.09 -6.04 -3.29
N GLU A 176 -30.84 -5.55 -3.25
CA GLU A 176 -30.27 -4.90 -2.06
C GLU A 176 -31.00 -3.59 -1.70
N LEU A 177 -31.60 -3.56 -0.51
CA LEU A 177 -32.25 -2.36 0.06
C LEU A 177 -31.32 -1.16 0.22
N LEU A 178 -30.03 -1.41 0.46
CA LEU A 178 -28.99 -0.39 0.55
C LEU A 178 -27.86 -0.81 -0.37
N SER A 179 -27.54 0.02 -1.35
CA SER A 179 -26.47 -0.29 -2.30
C SER A 179 -25.15 -0.56 -1.55
N SER A 180 -24.61 -1.76 -1.75
CA SER A 180 -23.24 -2.15 -1.42
C SER A 180 -22.18 -1.39 -2.23
N GLY A 181 -22.60 -0.60 -3.23
CA GLY A 181 -21.74 0.17 -4.11
C GLY A 181 -21.22 -0.63 -5.30
N PHE A 182 -21.62 -1.88 -5.50
CA PHE A 182 -21.25 -2.63 -6.69
C PHE A 182 -22.06 -2.17 -7.90
N ASN A 183 -21.37 -1.71 -8.95
CA ASN A 183 -21.98 -1.46 -10.26
C ASN A 183 -21.58 -2.60 -11.20
N LEU A 184 -22.47 -3.58 -11.37
CA LEU A 184 -22.27 -4.73 -12.23
C LEU A 184 -22.31 -4.30 -13.70
N LEU A 185 -21.14 -4.25 -14.35
CA LEU A 185 -21.04 -3.84 -15.76
C LEU A 185 -21.28 -4.99 -16.74
N GLY A 186 -21.13 -6.22 -16.27
CA GLY A 186 -21.29 -7.43 -17.08
C GLY A 186 -20.58 -8.62 -16.45
N PHE A 187 -20.58 -9.73 -17.19
CA PHE A 187 -19.94 -10.97 -16.74
C PHE A 187 -19.06 -11.59 -17.82
N ILE A 188 -18.09 -12.39 -17.38
CA ILE A 188 -17.29 -13.28 -18.23
C ILE A 188 -17.69 -14.71 -17.93
N GLN A 189 -18.06 -15.41 -18.99
CA GLN A 189 -18.50 -16.80 -18.96
C GLN A 189 -17.30 -17.71 -18.69
N VAL A 190 -17.39 -18.52 -17.63
CA VAL A 190 -16.34 -19.49 -17.23
C VAL A 190 -16.75 -20.94 -17.57
N ASN A 191 -18.05 -21.27 -17.48
CA ASN A 191 -18.61 -22.61 -17.75
C ASN A 191 -19.40 -22.64 -19.07
N LYS A 192 -20.23 -23.67 -19.32
CA LYS A 192 -21.18 -23.71 -20.45
C LYS A 192 -22.15 -22.52 -20.40
N GLU A 193 -22.66 -22.10 -21.56
CA GLU A 193 -23.59 -20.96 -21.65
C GLU A 193 -24.72 -21.10 -20.64
N ASP A 194 -24.86 -20.07 -19.81
CA ASP A 194 -25.98 -19.93 -18.88
C ASP A 194 -26.94 -18.86 -19.42
N PRO A 195 -28.08 -19.26 -19.99
CA PRO A 195 -29.08 -18.32 -20.49
C PRO A 195 -29.61 -17.40 -19.39
N ALA A 196 -29.68 -17.86 -18.14
CA ALA A 196 -30.20 -17.09 -17.03
C ALA A 196 -29.27 -15.92 -16.66
N MET A 197 -27.97 -16.11 -16.76
CA MET A 197 -26.99 -15.03 -16.50
C MET A 197 -27.04 -13.96 -17.59
N SER A 198 -27.20 -14.38 -18.85
CA SER A 198 -27.30 -13.48 -20.00
C SER A 198 -28.58 -12.62 -20.00
N ALA A 199 -29.62 -13.06 -19.27
CA ALA A 199 -30.83 -12.27 -19.06
C ALA A 199 -30.65 -11.13 -18.03
N ILE A 200 -29.68 -11.25 -17.12
CA ILE A 200 -29.47 -10.31 -16.01
C ILE A 200 -28.33 -9.33 -16.32
N LEU A 201 -27.22 -9.83 -16.87
CA LEU A 201 -26.02 -9.03 -17.18
C LEU A 201 -25.56 -9.25 -18.62
N THR A 202 -24.94 -8.23 -19.20
CA THR A 202 -24.31 -8.32 -20.52
C THR A 202 -23.06 -9.20 -20.47
N ARG A 203 -22.93 -10.16 -21.38
CA ARG A 203 -21.71 -10.96 -21.58
C ARG A 203 -20.63 -10.09 -22.21
N LEU A 204 -19.48 -9.96 -21.53
CA LEU A 204 -18.37 -9.10 -21.99
C LEU A 204 -17.25 -9.86 -22.70
N GLY A 205 -17.21 -11.19 -22.61
CA GLY A 205 -16.21 -12.03 -23.25
C GLY A 205 -16.09 -13.42 -22.61
N GLY A 206 -15.03 -14.14 -22.98
CA GLY A 206 -14.58 -15.39 -22.35
C GLY A 206 -13.42 -15.16 -21.37
N VAL A 207 -12.92 -16.25 -20.78
CA VAL A 207 -11.79 -16.22 -19.82
C VAL A 207 -10.52 -15.62 -20.46
N ASP A 208 -10.32 -15.83 -21.76
CA ASP A 208 -9.16 -15.31 -22.49
C ASP A 208 -9.24 -13.79 -22.73
N ASP A 209 -10.44 -13.21 -22.66
CA ASP A 209 -10.67 -11.78 -22.88
C ASP A 209 -10.55 -10.93 -21.59
N ILE A 210 -10.27 -11.57 -20.44
CA ILE A 210 -10.27 -10.89 -19.13
C ILE A 210 -9.41 -9.61 -19.17
N ASP A 211 -8.17 -9.69 -19.69
CA ASP A 211 -7.28 -8.52 -19.76
C ASP A 211 -7.89 -7.36 -20.53
N ALA A 212 -8.40 -7.64 -21.73
CA ALA A 212 -9.00 -6.62 -22.59
C ALA A 212 -10.25 -5.99 -21.94
N VAL A 213 -11.06 -6.79 -21.25
CA VAL A 213 -12.27 -6.32 -20.55
C VAL A 213 -11.89 -5.45 -19.34
N LEU A 214 -10.93 -5.88 -18.53
CA LEU A 214 -10.49 -5.13 -17.35
C LEU A 214 -10.01 -3.73 -17.74
N ASP A 215 -9.20 -3.62 -18.80
CA ASP A 215 -8.67 -2.35 -19.29
C ASP A 215 -9.73 -1.47 -19.97
N LYS A 216 -10.55 -2.06 -20.86
CA LYS A 216 -11.58 -1.34 -21.61
C LYS A 216 -12.62 -0.71 -20.69
N TYR A 217 -13.13 -1.48 -19.72
CA TYR A 217 -14.19 -1.02 -18.82
C TYR A 217 -13.65 -0.36 -17.54
N LYS A 218 -12.33 -0.41 -17.32
CA LYS A 218 -11.65 0.10 -16.11
C LYS A 218 -12.28 -0.50 -14.85
N ILE A 219 -12.31 -1.83 -14.82
CA ILE A 219 -12.89 -2.59 -13.72
C ILE A 219 -12.09 -2.32 -12.45
N GLU A 220 -12.80 -2.05 -11.35
CA GLU A 220 -12.22 -1.85 -10.01
C GLU A 220 -12.31 -3.15 -9.20
N ASP A 221 -13.44 -3.86 -9.31
CA ASP A 221 -13.74 -5.07 -8.55
C ASP A 221 -14.05 -6.24 -9.48
N VAL A 222 -13.52 -7.41 -9.14
CA VAL A 222 -13.83 -8.67 -9.80
C VAL A 222 -14.41 -9.62 -8.77
N ILE A 223 -15.61 -10.12 -9.06
CA ILE A 223 -16.31 -11.07 -8.20
C ILE A 223 -16.25 -12.43 -8.86
N VAL A 224 -15.57 -13.37 -8.22
CA VAL A 224 -15.47 -14.76 -8.64
C VAL A 224 -16.65 -15.50 -8.03
N ALA A 225 -17.65 -15.78 -8.86
CA ALA A 225 -18.87 -16.49 -8.53
C ALA A 225 -18.89 -17.81 -9.31
N VAL A 226 -18.07 -18.75 -8.84
CA VAL A 226 -18.00 -20.13 -9.35
C VAL A 226 -18.64 -21.04 -8.30
N GLU A 227 -19.10 -22.22 -8.68
CA GLU A 227 -19.62 -23.19 -7.72
C GLU A 227 -18.55 -23.56 -6.67
N PRO A 228 -18.89 -23.68 -5.37
CA PRO A 228 -17.93 -23.99 -4.31
C PRO A 228 -17.17 -25.32 -4.49
N THR A 229 -17.74 -26.23 -5.29
CA THR A 229 -17.16 -27.53 -5.67
C THR A 229 -15.97 -27.39 -6.62
N ASP A 230 -15.92 -26.32 -7.43
CA ASP A 230 -14.92 -26.09 -8.48
C ASP A 230 -13.69 -25.30 -7.96
N ARG A 231 -13.05 -25.79 -6.90
CA ARG A 231 -11.91 -25.10 -6.26
C ARG A 231 -10.75 -24.82 -7.23
N ASP A 232 -10.41 -25.76 -8.10
CA ASP A 232 -9.31 -25.62 -9.05
C ASP A 232 -9.55 -24.48 -10.05
N LYS A 233 -10.80 -24.28 -10.48
CA LYS A 233 -11.18 -23.16 -11.36
C LYS A 233 -11.05 -21.83 -10.63
N THR A 234 -11.51 -21.77 -9.38
CA THR A 234 -11.37 -20.56 -8.54
C THR A 234 -9.89 -20.19 -8.42
N VAL A 235 -9.02 -21.14 -8.07
CA VAL A 235 -7.56 -20.90 -7.99
C VAL A 235 -7.01 -20.40 -9.32
N ARG A 236 -7.35 -21.04 -10.45
CA ARG A 236 -6.91 -20.62 -11.78
C ARG A 236 -7.34 -19.19 -12.10
N LEU A 237 -8.58 -18.80 -11.81
CA LEU A 237 -9.08 -17.44 -12.01
C LEU A 237 -8.36 -16.43 -11.10
N LEU A 238 -8.10 -16.79 -9.84
CA LEU A 238 -7.33 -15.95 -8.92
C LEU A 238 -5.92 -15.71 -9.44
N THR A 239 -5.24 -16.76 -9.95
CA THR A 239 -3.91 -16.64 -10.55
C THR A 239 -3.93 -15.76 -11.80
N LEU A 240 -4.95 -15.89 -12.66
CA LEU A 240 -5.10 -14.99 -13.81
C LEU A 240 -5.24 -13.54 -13.36
N LEU A 241 -6.04 -13.26 -12.33
CA LEU A 241 -6.27 -11.90 -11.84
C LEU A 241 -5.08 -11.31 -11.05
N GLU A 242 -4.09 -12.14 -10.71
CA GLU A 242 -2.92 -11.73 -9.95
C GLU A 242 -2.11 -10.65 -10.70
N GLY A 243 -1.61 -9.65 -9.98
CA GLY A 243 -0.83 -8.55 -10.56
C GLY A 243 -1.63 -7.51 -11.38
N ARG A 244 -2.92 -7.73 -11.69
CA ARG A 244 -3.73 -6.84 -12.55
C ARG A 244 -4.34 -5.60 -11.88
N GLY A 245 -3.97 -5.30 -10.63
CA GLY A 245 -4.43 -4.08 -9.93
C GLY A 245 -5.92 -3.95 -9.56
N VAL A 246 -6.77 -4.95 -9.77
CA VAL A 246 -8.20 -4.95 -9.38
C VAL A 246 -8.42 -5.46 -7.94
N SER A 247 -9.57 -5.29 -7.31
CA SER A 247 -9.90 -5.97 -6.05
C SER A 247 -10.61 -7.28 -6.36
N VAL A 248 -10.20 -8.41 -5.79
CA VAL A 248 -10.84 -9.71 -6.05
C VAL A 248 -11.64 -10.14 -4.84
N LYS A 249 -12.88 -10.51 -5.08
CA LYS A 249 -13.83 -11.01 -4.08
C LYS A 249 -14.37 -12.35 -4.55
N VAL A 250 -14.58 -13.28 -3.62
CA VAL A 250 -15.12 -14.60 -3.91
C VAL A 250 -16.45 -14.75 -3.17
N VAL A 251 -17.46 -15.29 -3.85
CA VAL A 251 -18.73 -15.64 -3.20
C VAL A 251 -18.49 -16.86 -2.30
N PRO A 252 -18.71 -16.77 -0.97
CA PRO A 252 -18.48 -17.88 -0.05
C PRO A 252 -19.50 -19.00 -0.25
N GLY A 253 -19.08 -20.24 -0.02
CA GLY A 253 -20.01 -21.36 0.14
C GLY A 253 -20.66 -21.39 1.53
N LEU A 254 -21.70 -22.21 1.70
CA LEU A 254 -22.37 -22.37 3.00
C LEU A 254 -21.42 -22.83 4.11
N TYR A 255 -20.49 -23.74 3.80
CA TYR A 255 -19.47 -24.20 4.75
C TYR A 255 -18.51 -23.08 5.19
N ASP A 256 -18.17 -22.14 4.31
CA ASP A 256 -17.30 -21.01 4.63
C ASP A 256 -17.98 -20.02 5.57
N LEU A 257 -19.30 -19.85 5.41
CA LEU A 257 -20.13 -19.06 6.32
C LEU A 257 -20.24 -19.71 7.70
N LEU A 258 -20.52 -21.01 7.75
CA LEU A 258 -20.67 -21.76 9.01
C LEU A 258 -19.35 -21.89 9.79
N SER A 259 -18.23 -22.00 9.08
CA SER A 259 -16.90 -22.10 9.71
C SER A 259 -16.35 -20.76 10.24
N GLY A 260 -17.05 -19.65 10.01
CA GLY A 260 -16.61 -18.32 10.45
C GLY A 260 -15.40 -17.78 9.68
N ASN A 261 -15.04 -18.41 8.55
CA ASN A 261 -13.94 -17.96 7.69
C ASN A 261 -14.27 -16.64 6.96
N VAL A 262 -15.54 -16.28 6.86
CA VAL A 262 -15.97 -14.96 6.39
C VAL A 262 -15.88 -13.95 7.53
N ARG A 263 -14.68 -13.38 7.72
CA ARG A 263 -14.47 -12.27 8.66
C ARG A 263 -15.14 -11.00 8.15
N SER A 264 -16.39 -10.79 8.57
CA SER A 264 -17.12 -9.51 8.61
C SER A 264 -16.70 -8.45 7.58
N GLY A 265 -17.01 -8.68 6.31
CA GLY A 265 -17.08 -7.63 5.27
C GLY A 265 -18.51 -7.13 5.05
N ALA A 266 -19.51 -7.97 5.34
CA ALA A 266 -20.92 -7.67 5.17
C ALA A 266 -21.49 -7.04 6.43
N VAL A 267 -21.28 -5.73 6.60
CA VAL A 267 -22.16 -4.98 7.52
C VAL A 267 -23.50 -4.68 6.85
N TYR A 268 -23.57 -4.70 5.51
CA TYR A 268 -24.80 -4.54 4.73
C TYR A 268 -24.61 -5.19 3.36
N GLY A 269 -25.28 -6.32 3.08
CA GLY A 269 -25.30 -6.97 1.76
C GLY A 269 -24.85 -8.42 1.73
N THR A 270 -24.75 -8.96 0.51
CA THR A 270 -24.23 -10.31 0.22
C THR A 270 -22.83 -10.53 0.83
N PRO A 271 -22.60 -11.63 1.56
CA PRO A 271 -21.29 -11.91 2.13
C PRO A 271 -20.29 -12.22 1.02
N LEU A 272 -19.13 -11.57 1.07
CA LEU A 272 -18.03 -11.78 0.12
C LEU A 272 -16.72 -12.00 0.88
N ILE A 273 -15.92 -12.95 0.40
CA ILE A 273 -14.55 -13.16 0.89
C ILE A 273 -13.63 -12.25 0.09
N HIS A 274 -12.95 -11.34 0.77
CA HIS A 274 -11.91 -10.52 0.17
C HIS A 274 -10.63 -11.33 0.01
N VAL A 275 -10.08 -11.37 -1.21
CA VAL A 275 -8.77 -11.97 -1.46
C VAL A 275 -7.73 -10.86 -1.36
N ASP A 276 -7.08 -10.76 -0.21
CA ASP A 276 -6.03 -9.78 0.04
C ASP A 276 -4.84 -10.03 -0.89
N ARG A 277 -4.56 -9.04 -1.74
CA ARG A 277 -3.46 -9.10 -2.74
C ARG A 277 -2.09 -8.83 -2.15
N LEU A 278 -2.05 -8.20 -0.98
CA LEU A 278 -0.82 -7.83 -0.31
C LEU A 278 -0.48 -8.90 0.72
N VAL A 279 0.55 -9.69 0.43
CA VAL A 279 1.14 -10.67 1.37
C VAL A 279 1.70 -9.97 2.62
N MET A 280 1.98 -8.66 2.54
CA MET A 280 2.53 -7.84 3.62
C MET A 280 1.65 -6.60 3.89
N PRO A 281 1.32 -6.31 5.16
CA PRO A 281 0.74 -5.04 5.57
C PRO A 281 1.54 -3.82 5.08
N TYR A 282 0.86 -2.69 4.87
CA TYR A 282 1.49 -1.47 4.35
C TYR A 282 2.71 -0.99 5.16
N TRP A 283 2.65 -1.05 6.50
CA TRP A 283 3.77 -0.63 7.35
C TRP A 283 5.02 -1.49 7.11
N GLN A 284 4.85 -2.78 6.79
CA GLN A 284 5.97 -3.66 6.45
C GLN A 284 6.57 -3.28 5.09
N LEU A 285 5.74 -2.91 4.11
CA LEU A 285 6.22 -2.42 2.82
C LEU A 285 7.03 -1.13 2.97
N VAL A 286 6.54 -0.20 3.79
CA VAL A 286 7.23 1.07 4.07
C VAL A 286 8.54 0.82 4.82
N LEU A 287 8.52 -0.01 5.86
CA LEU A 287 9.72 -0.37 6.62
C LEU A 287 10.74 -1.09 5.73
N LYS A 288 10.31 -2.05 4.92
CA LYS A 288 11.17 -2.74 3.94
C LYS A 288 11.79 -1.75 2.98
N ARG A 289 11.02 -0.77 2.48
CA ARG A 289 11.52 0.27 1.59
C ARG A 289 12.53 1.19 2.29
N ALA A 290 12.30 1.54 3.55
CA ALA A 290 13.24 2.33 4.34
C ALA A 290 14.57 1.59 4.54
N ILE A 291 14.52 0.30 4.89
CA ILE A 291 15.71 -0.56 5.02
C ILE A 291 16.45 -0.64 3.68
N ASP A 292 15.73 -0.88 2.58
CA ASP A 292 16.32 -0.93 1.24
C ASP A 292 17.08 0.37 0.91
N ILE A 293 16.51 1.53 1.23
CA ILE A 293 17.14 2.83 0.98
C ILE A 293 18.36 3.04 1.89
N ILE A 294 18.20 2.86 3.20
CA ILE A 294 19.26 3.13 4.19
C ILE A 294 20.48 2.25 3.91
N VAL A 295 20.27 0.93 3.74
CA VAL A 295 21.36 -0.02 3.52
C VAL A 295 22.00 0.18 2.15
N SER A 296 21.23 0.48 1.10
CA SER A 296 21.80 0.75 -0.23
C SER A 296 22.59 2.07 -0.27
N LEU A 297 22.11 3.11 0.41
CA LEU A 297 22.80 4.38 0.52
C LEU A 297 24.12 4.21 1.28
N PHE A 298 24.06 3.53 2.43
CA PHE A 298 25.25 3.20 3.22
C PHE A 298 26.25 2.39 2.40
N ALA A 299 25.81 1.34 1.71
CA ALA A 299 26.66 0.53 0.85
C ALA A 299 27.31 1.36 -0.27
N LEU A 300 26.57 2.25 -0.93
CA LEU A 300 27.12 3.10 -1.99
C LEU A 300 28.16 4.09 -1.47
N VAL A 301 27.97 4.67 -0.28
CA VAL A 301 28.94 5.58 0.33
C VAL A 301 30.20 4.84 0.74
N VAL A 302 30.07 3.74 1.48
CA VAL A 302 31.21 2.95 1.99
C VAL A 302 31.98 2.30 0.84
N LEU A 303 31.28 1.77 -0.16
CA LEU A 303 31.91 1.13 -1.32
C LEU A 303 32.30 2.13 -2.41
N SER A 304 32.06 3.43 -2.25
CA SER A 304 32.39 4.42 -3.29
C SER A 304 33.86 4.40 -3.75
N PRO A 305 34.87 4.23 -2.86
CA PRO A 305 36.26 4.14 -3.32
C PRO A 305 36.49 2.89 -4.17
N LEU A 306 35.91 1.76 -3.76
CA LEU A 306 35.99 0.50 -4.50
C LEU A 306 35.28 0.60 -5.85
N LEU A 307 34.09 1.22 -5.90
CA LEU A 307 33.34 1.44 -7.15
C LEU A 307 34.14 2.28 -8.15
N LEU A 308 34.88 3.30 -7.69
CA LEU A 308 35.76 4.10 -8.54
C LEU A 308 36.95 3.28 -9.08
N ILE A 309 37.58 2.46 -8.25
CA ILE A 309 38.66 1.56 -8.68
C ILE A 309 38.14 0.55 -9.72
N LEU A 310 36.99 -0.08 -9.45
CA LEU A 310 36.36 -1.01 -10.39
C LEU A 310 35.98 -0.31 -11.71
N ALA A 311 35.47 0.93 -11.64
CA ALA A 311 35.17 1.72 -12.82
C ALA A 311 36.41 1.97 -13.68
N PHE A 312 37.55 2.30 -13.05
CA PHE A 312 38.83 2.47 -13.73
C PHE A 312 39.29 1.15 -14.38
N ILE A 313 39.26 0.02 -13.66
CA ILE A 313 39.62 -1.31 -14.20
C ILE A 313 38.77 -1.66 -15.42
N VAL A 314 37.45 -1.42 -15.37
CA VAL A 314 36.54 -1.68 -16.49
C VAL A 314 36.89 -0.79 -17.68
N LYS A 315 37.18 0.49 -17.45
CA LYS A 315 37.52 1.45 -18.51
C LYS A 315 38.85 1.12 -19.18
N SER A 316 39.86 0.72 -18.40
CA SER A 316 41.19 0.36 -18.91
C SER A 316 41.22 -1.01 -19.60
N SER A 317 40.25 -1.89 -19.32
CA SER A 317 40.20 -3.24 -19.93
C SER A 317 39.68 -3.29 -21.37
N SER A 318 38.82 -2.36 -21.78
CA SER A 318 38.24 -2.31 -23.14
C SER A 318 37.62 -0.94 -23.43
N PRO A 319 37.59 -0.47 -24.69
CA PRO A 319 36.96 0.80 -25.06
C PRO A 319 35.44 0.75 -24.85
N GLY A 320 34.82 1.87 -24.43
CA GLY A 320 33.37 2.04 -24.25
C GLY A 320 32.92 2.44 -22.83
N PRO A 321 31.62 2.30 -22.50
CA PRO A 321 31.05 2.75 -21.22
C PRO A 321 31.37 1.81 -20.06
N VAL A 322 31.50 2.36 -18.86
CA VAL A 322 31.78 1.59 -17.63
C VAL A 322 30.57 0.77 -17.17
N LEU A 323 29.38 1.37 -17.25
CA LEU A 323 28.14 0.73 -16.84
C LEU A 323 27.44 0.10 -18.04
N TYR A 324 26.95 -1.11 -17.84
CA TYR A 324 26.08 -1.84 -18.74
C TYR A 324 24.66 -1.83 -18.19
N LYS A 325 23.68 -1.65 -19.08
CA LYS A 325 22.26 -1.58 -18.76
C LYS A 325 21.51 -2.64 -19.54
N GLN A 326 20.61 -3.37 -18.88
CA GLN A 326 19.79 -4.41 -19.51
C GLN A 326 18.35 -4.34 -19.02
N LYS A 327 17.39 -4.48 -19.92
CA LYS A 327 15.97 -4.53 -19.56
C LYS A 327 15.64 -5.83 -18.81
N ARG A 328 14.93 -5.71 -17.69
CA ARG A 328 14.43 -6.80 -16.84
C ARG A 328 12.99 -6.52 -16.45
N VAL A 329 12.25 -7.56 -16.10
CA VAL A 329 10.88 -7.43 -15.57
C VAL A 329 10.96 -7.14 -14.08
N GLY A 330 10.35 -6.03 -13.66
CA GLY A 330 10.27 -5.59 -12.27
C GLY A 330 8.92 -5.87 -11.62
N ARG A 331 8.63 -5.14 -10.54
CA ARG A 331 7.39 -5.27 -9.78
C ARG A 331 6.17 -5.00 -10.68
N PHE A 332 5.14 -5.83 -10.57
CA PHE A 332 3.90 -5.76 -11.37
C PHE A 332 4.12 -5.81 -12.89
N GLY A 333 5.20 -6.45 -13.35
CA GLY A 333 5.48 -6.58 -14.78
C GLY A 333 6.10 -5.34 -15.42
N PHE A 334 6.32 -4.25 -14.68
CA PHE A 334 6.93 -3.04 -15.24
C PHE A 334 8.42 -3.27 -15.57
N PRO A 335 8.85 -3.04 -16.82
CA PRO A 335 10.25 -3.24 -17.20
C PRO A 335 11.14 -2.13 -16.62
N PHE A 336 12.35 -2.49 -16.18
CA PHE A 336 13.39 -1.55 -15.72
C PHE A 336 14.78 -1.94 -16.24
N ASN A 337 15.73 -1.01 -16.18
CA ASN A 337 17.10 -1.26 -16.60
C ASN A 337 17.98 -1.65 -15.41
N ILE A 338 18.38 -2.93 -15.30
CA ILE A 338 19.37 -3.36 -14.31
C ILE A 338 20.74 -2.76 -14.65
N ILE A 339 21.42 -2.19 -13.66
CA ILE A 339 22.71 -1.52 -13.81
C ILE A 339 23.79 -2.46 -13.28
N LYS A 340 24.80 -2.74 -14.12
CA LYS A 340 25.97 -3.55 -13.76
C LYS A 340 27.24 -2.89 -14.27
N PHE A 341 28.39 -3.28 -13.74
CA PHE A 341 29.64 -2.99 -14.45
C PHE A 341 29.73 -3.85 -15.71
N ARG A 342 30.29 -3.25 -16.76
CA ARG A 342 30.53 -3.95 -18.02
C ARG A 342 31.63 -5.00 -17.84
N THR A 343 31.27 -6.26 -18.10
CA THR A 343 32.19 -7.41 -18.03
C THR A 343 32.44 -8.07 -19.38
N MET A 344 31.78 -7.60 -20.45
CA MET A 344 31.90 -8.10 -21.82
C MET A 344 32.29 -6.97 -22.78
N VAL A 345 32.87 -7.32 -23.92
CA VAL A 345 33.21 -6.37 -24.98
C VAL A 345 31.94 -5.69 -25.52
N VAL A 346 32.07 -4.46 -26.02
CA VAL A 346 30.94 -3.72 -26.62
C VAL A 346 30.39 -4.53 -27.80
N ASN A 347 29.07 -4.57 -27.95
CA ASN A 347 28.34 -5.35 -28.96
C ASN A 347 28.44 -6.88 -28.82
N ALA A 348 28.80 -7.40 -27.65
CA ALA A 348 28.83 -8.85 -27.39
C ALA A 348 27.46 -9.57 -27.50
N GLU A 349 26.35 -8.83 -27.45
CA GLU A 349 24.98 -9.35 -27.54
C GLU A 349 24.25 -8.87 -28.82
N THR A 350 24.95 -8.70 -29.95
CA THR A 350 24.27 -8.48 -31.25
C THR A 350 23.68 -9.81 -31.75
N GLY A 351 22.53 -10.22 -31.22
CA GLY A 351 21.82 -11.44 -31.60
C GLY A 351 20.85 -11.97 -30.55
N ILE A 352 20.56 -13.27 -30.60
CA ILE A 352 19.69 -13.98 -29.65
C ILE A 352 20.36 -14.03 -28.26
N PRO A 353 19.63 -13.82 -27.15
CA PRO A 353 20.17 -13.93 -25.80
C PRO A 353 20.79 -15.32 -25.57
N GLN A 354 22.11 -15.39 -25.47
CA GLN A 354 22.81 -16.63 -25.14
C GLN A 354 23.25 -16.63 -23.67
N LEU A 355 23.02 -17.74 -22.97
CA LEU A 355 23.61 -17.98 -21.66
C LEU A 355 25.13 -17.99 -21.78
N SER A 356 25.83 -17.19 -20.97
CA SER A 356 27.30 -17.19 -20.98
C SER A 356 27.83 -18.49 -20.36
N SER A 357 28.66 -19.22 -21.09
CA SER A 357 29.43 -20.36 -20.57
C SER A 357 30.70 -19.90 -19.84
N GLY A 358 31.33 -20.79 -19.06
CA GLY A 358 32.54 -20.47 -18.27
C GLY A 358 33.78 -20.05 -19.11
N SER A 359 33.74 -20.29 -20.42
CA SER A 359 34.80 -19.99 -21.39
C SER A 359 34.30 -19.07 -22.53
N ASP A 360 33.35 -18.18 -22.24
CA ASP A 360 32.81 -17.26 -23.24
C ASP A 360 33.88 -16.24 -23.68
N PRO A 361 34.30 -16.23 -24.97
CA PRO A 361 35.35 -15.34 -25.48
C PRO A 361 34.96 -13.85 -25.45
N ARG A 362 33.67 -13.55 -25.22
CA ARG A 362 33.15 -12.17 -25.15
C ARG A 362 33.42 -11.51 -23.80
N ILE A 363 33.82 -12.26 -22.77
CA ILE A 363 34.09 -11.75 -21.42
C ILE A 363 35.53 -11.24 -21.34
N THR A 364 35.74 -10.02 -20.82
CA THR A 364 37.09 -9.48 -20.63
C THR A 364 37.82 -10.21 -19.49
N LYS A 365 39.16 -10.21 -19.48
CA LYS A 365 39.95 -10.85 -18.41
C LYS A 365 39.57 -10.29 -17.02
N SER A 366 39.43 -8.98 -16.90
CA SER A 366 38.93 -8.31 -15.68
C SER A 366 37.47 -8.67 -15.38
N GLY A 367 36.63 -8.77 -16.42
CA GLY A 367 35.23 -9.17 -16.30
C GLY A 367 35.03 -10.57 -15.72
N LYS A 368 35.91 -11.52 -16.05
CA LYS A 368 35.90 -12.88 -15.48
C LYS A 368 36.10 -12.86 -13.96
N TRP A 369 37.05 -12.06 -13.47
CA TRP A 369 37.28 -11.87 -12.03
C TRP A 369 36.12 -11.15 -11.34
N MET A 370 35.60 -10.07 -11.94
CA MET A 370 34.47 -9.33 -11.38
C MET A 370 33.22 -10.20 -11.24
N ARG A 371 32.90 -11.04 -12.24
CA ARG A 371 31.76 -11.97 -12.18
C ARG A 371 31.93 -13.04 -11.10
N LYS A 372 33.16 -13.54 -10.90
CA LYS A 372 33.46 -14.52 -9.85
C LYS A 372 33.20 -13.95 -8.45
N MET A 373 33.59 -12.69 -8.23
CA MET A 373 33.41 -11.98 -6.96
C MET A 373 32.08 -11.21 -6.87
N ARG A 374 31.22 -11.27 -7.88
CA ARG A 374 29.96 -10.48 -7.99
C ARG A 374 30.17 -8.97 -7.93
N PHE A 375 31.40 -8.49 -8.13
CA PHE A 375 31.69 -7.05 -8.12
C PHE A 375 31.01 -6.32 -9.27
N ASP A 376 30.62 -7.02 -10.34
CA ASP A 376 29.83 -6.46 -11.43
C ASP A 376 28.41 -6.06 -11.02
N GLU A 377 27.89 -6.60 -9.92
CA GLU A 377 26.52 -6.39 -9.45
C GLU A 377 26.41 -5.24 -8.42
N LEU A 378 27.54 -4.73 -7.89
CA LEU A 378 27.52 -3.63 -6.91
C LEU A 378 26.76 -2.36 -7.37
N PRO A 379 26.80 -1.95 -8.65
CA PRO A 379 26.00 -0.81 -9.11
C PRO A 379 24.47 -1.00 -8.95
N GLN A 380 23.97 -2.22 -8.72
CA GLN A 380 22.54 -2.48 -8.52
C GLN A 380 21.98 -1.82 -7.26
N PHE A 381 22.81 -1.44 -6.27
CA PHE A 381 22.36 -0.61 -5.15
C PHE A 381 21.73 0.71 -5.63
N MET A 382 22.13 1.24 -6.79
CA MET A 382 21.47 2.38 -7.42
C MET A 382 20.05 2.06 -7.90
N ASN A 383 19.81 0.85 -8.43
CA ASN A 383 18.47 0.38 -8.80
C ASN A 383 17.58 0.24 -7.56
N VAL A 384 18.16 -0.25 -6.45
CA VAL A 384 17.45 -0.33 -5.18
C VAL A 384 17.09 1.08 -4.68
N LEU A 385 18.01 2.05 -4.69
CA LEU A 385 17.68 3.43 -4.33
C LEU A 385 16.57 4.04 -5.19
N LYS A 386 16.54 3.76 -6.50
CA LYS A 386 15.48 4.22 -7.41
C LYS A 386 14.12 3.55 -7.18
N GLY A 387 14.08 2.44 -6.44
CA GLY A 387 12.85 1.67 -6.19
C GLY A 387 12.50 0.71 -7.32
N GLU A 388 13.44 0.44 -8.22
CA GLU A 388 13.28 -0.54 -9.30
C GLU A 388 13.52 -1.98 -8.79
N MET A 389 14.33 -2.11 -7.72
CA MET A 389 14.67 -3.37 -7.05
C MET A 389 14.58 -3.23 -5.52
N SER A 390 14.61 -4.37 -4.82
CA SER A 390 14.75 -4.46 -3.37
C SER A 390 16.02 -5.24 -3.03
N LEU A 391 16.61 -5.04 -1.85
CA LEU A 391 17.80 -5.79 -1.42
C LEU A 391 17.53 -7.28 -1.31
N VAL A 392 16.33 -7.63 -0.85
CA VAL A 392 15.86 -9.01 -0.71
C VAL A 392 14.56 -9.15 -1.50
N GLY A 393 14.59 -9.94 -2.57
CA GLY A 393 13.46 -10.19 -3.45
C GLY A 393 13.77 -11.23 -4.52
N PRO A 394 12.78 -11.64 -5.33
CA PRO A 394 13.00 -12.57 -6.43
C PRO A 394 13.98 -11.98 -7.45
N ARG A 395 14.76 -12.84 -8.10
CA ARG A 395 15.75 -12.42 -9.08
C ARG A 395 15.03 -11.88 -10.33
N PRO A 396 15.36 -10.68 -10.82
CA PRO A 396 14.70 -10.13 -12.01
C PRO A 396 14.98 -10.99 -13.26
N GLU A 397 13.92 -11.50 -13.89
CA GLU A 397 14.02 -12.32 -15.10
C GLU A 397 14.04 -11.46 -16.38
N ARG A 398 14.50 -12.07 -17.48
CA ARG A 398 14.38 -11.46 -18.81
C ARG A 398 12.97 -11.74 -19.33
N GLN A 399 12.41 -10.79 -20.08
CA GLN A 399 11.11 -10.98 -20.71
C GLN A 399 11.16 -11.99 -21.87
N PHE A 400 12.36 -12.24 -22.41
CA PHE A 400 12.64 -13.17 -23.52
C PHE A 400 13.98 -13.87 -23.30
#